data_AF-A0A1W1CH50-F1
#
_entry.id   AF-A0A1W1CH50-F1
#
_cell.length_a   1.000
_cell.length_b   1.000
_cell.length_c   1.000
_cell.angle_alpha   90.00
_cell.angle_beta   90.00
_cell.angle_gamma   90.00
#
_symmetry.space_group_name_H-M   'P 1'
#
loop_
_entity.id
_entity.type
_entity.pdbx_description
1 polymer ?
#
loop_
_entity_poly.entity_id
_entity_poly.type
_entity_poly.pdbx_seq_one_letter_code
_entity_poly.pdbx_strand_id
1 'polypeptide(L)'
;MLEGIVRESTGKKSTKALRRDGYLIANIYGKGLENINAAFKENEYIRTVRNKDTLAFPVKVGDKEMNVVVQAYESHPVTGKLLHVDLMVAQPGVVTHYMVPVAAEGEAIGLKNKGLVNINKRRLRVKAKIEDLPKAIVIDVTDMDVGDAKLIRDIADIDGITFTDADRVAVLSIIKAK
;
A
#
# COMPACT_ATOMS: atom_id res chain seq x y z
N MET A 1 9.83 -11.82 -10.25
CA MET A 1 9.42 -10.70 -11.12
C MET A 1 7.99 -10.95 -11.54
N LEU A 2 7.12 -9.94 -11.56
CA LEU A 2 5.72 -10.11 -11.96
C LEU A 2 5.56 -9.81 -13.45
N GLU A 3 5.01 -10.74 -14.21
CA GLU A 3 4.78 -10.59 -15.65
C GLU A 3 3.34 -10.17 -15.94
N GLY A 4 3.20 -9.22 -16.86
CA GLY A 4 1.92 -8.68 -17.29
C GLY A 4 1.87 -8.43 -18.80
N ILE A 5 0.65 -8.26 -19.29
CA ILE A 5 0.36 -7.97 -20.69
C ILE A 5 -0.03 -6.51 -20.88
N VAL A 6 0.38 -5.90 -21.99
CA VAL A 6 -0.12 -4.58 -22.41
C VAL A 6 -1.55 -4.74 -22.93
N ARG A 7 -2.42 -3.81 -22.54
CA ARG A 7 -3.81 -3.76 -22.98
C ARG A 7 -3.97 -2.69 -24.05
N GLU A 8 -4.18 -3.10 -25.29
CA GLU A 8 -4.46 -2.18 -26.40
C GLU A 8 -5.88 -1.59 -26.31
N SER A 9 -6.85 -2.37 -25.81
CA SER A 9 -8.25 -1.95 -25.68
C SER A 9 -8.68 -1.80 -24.23
N THR A 10 -9.07 -0.58 -23.85
CA THR A 10 -9.59 -0.22 -22.52
C THR A 10 -11.12 -0.35 -22.40
N GLY A 11 -11.79 -0.86 -23.43
CA GLY A 11 -13.25 -0.98 -23.47
C GLY A 11 -13.86 -1.89 -22.40
N LYS A 12 -15.16 -1.72 -22.14
CA LYS A 12 -15.92 -2.52 -21.16
C LYS A 12 -15.91 -4.02 -21.48
N LYS A 13 -16.03 -4.39 -22.76
CA LYS A 13 -16.08 -5.79 -23.22
C LYS A 13 -14.73 -6.50 -23.02
N SER A 14 -13.62 -5.89 -23.44
CA SER A 14 -12.27 -6.44 -23.27
C SER A 14 -11.92 -6.59 -21.78
N THR A 15 -12.23 -5.57 -20.97
CA THR A 15 -12.00 -5.59 -19.52
C THR A 15 -12.77 -6.71 -18.83
N LYS A 16 -14.03 -6.94 -19.23
CA LYS A 16 -14.85 -8.03 -18.66
C LYS A 16 -14.32 -9.41 -19.05
N ALA A 17 -13.80 -9.58 -20.27
CA ALA A 17 -13.18 -10.83 -20.71
C ALA A 17 -11.91 -11.13 -19.89
N LEU A 18 -10.99 -10.16 -19.78
CA LEU A 18 -9.77 -10.32 -19.00
C LEU A 18 -10.04 -10.68 -17.53
N ARG A 19 -11.01 -10.03 -16.89
CA ARG A 19 -11.42 -10.35 -15.51
C ARG A 19 -11.97 -11.77 -15.38
N ARG A 20 -12.75 -12.25 -16.35
CA ARG A 20 -13.24 -13.63 -16.38
C ARG A 20 -12.09 -14.63 -16.51
N ASP A 21 -11.04 -14.26 -17.24
CA ASP A 21 -9.87 -15.10 -17.49
C ASP A 21 -8.81 -15.00 -16.35
N GLY A 22 -9.19 -14.39 -15.22
CA GLY A 22 -8.38 -14.29 -13.99
C GLY A 22 -7.33 -13.18 -14.00
N TYR A 23 -7.48 -12.18 -14.86
CA TYR A 23 -6.59 -11.02 -14.88
C TYR A 23 -7.11 -9.87 -14.03
N LEU A 24 -6.20 -9.31 -13.25
CA LEU A 24 -6.33 -8.04 -12.56
C LEU A 24 -5.91 -6.91 -13.50
N ILE A 25 -6.75 -5.89 -13.59
CA ILE A 25 -6.47 -4.70 -14.39
C ILE A 25 -5.54 -3.78 -13.62
N ALA A 26 -4.52 -3.26 -14.30
CA ALA A 26 -3.58 -2.33 -13.71
C ALA A 26 -3.30 -1.14 -14.63
N ASN A 27 -3.02 0.02 -14.02
CA ASN A 27 -2.44 1.16 -14.72
C ASN A 27 -1.05 1.41 -14.15
N ILE A 28 -0.06 1.56 -15.03
CA ILE A 28 1.29 1.93 -14.64
C ILE A 28 1.56 3.34 -15.15
N TYR A 29 1.94 4.25 -14.26
CA TYR A 29 2.25 5.63 -14.60
C TYR A 29 3.50 6.11 -13.86
N GLY A 30 4.09 7.20 -14.33
CA GLY A 30 5.25 7.80 -13.69
C GLY A 30 5.46 9.22 -14.15
N LYS A 31 6.21 10.01 -13.38
CA LYS A 31 6.52 11.39 -13.76
C LYS A 31 7.34 11.38 -15.05
N GLY A 32 6.82 12.03 -16.10
CA GLY A 32 7.48 12.10 -17.41
C GLY A 32 7.51 10.78 -18.20
N LEU A 33 6.76 9.76 -17.78
CA LEU A 33 6.64 8.49 -18.49
C LEU A 33 5.25 8.34 -19.10
N GLU A 34 5.17 7.63 -20.22
CA GLU A 34 3.90 7.26 -20.83
C GLU A 34 3.14 6.26 -19.95
N ASN A 35 1.82 6.44 -19.84
CA ASN A 35 0.96 5.52 -19.08
C ASN A 35 0.82 4.19 -19.82
N ILE A 36 1.03 3.09 -19.11
CA ILE A 36 0.88 1.74 -19.62
C ILE A 36 -0.37 1.12 -19.00
N ASN A 37 -1.34 0.80 -19.85
CA ASN A 37 -2.49 -0.01 -19.45
C ASN A 37 -2.04 -1.47 -19.41
N ALA A 38 -1.98 -2.07 -18.23
CA ALA A 38 -1.47 -3.43 -18.03
C ALA A 38 -2.56 -4.37 -17.50
N ALA A 39 -2.34 -5.68 -17.64
CA ALA A 39 -3.08 -6.69 -16.91
C ALA A 39 -2.12 -7.73 -16.35
N PHE A 40 -2.37 -8.17 -15.12
CA PHE A 40 -1.57 -9.18 -14.42
C PHE A 40 -2.45 -10.35 -14.01
N LYS A 41 -1.91 -11.56 -13.89
CA LYS A 41 -2.66 -12.65 -13.24
C LYS A 41 -2.90 -12.29 -11.77
N GLU A 42 -4.16 -12.34 -11.33
CA GLU A 42 -4.55 -11.86 -9.98
C GLU A 42 -3.76 -12.58 -8.87
N ASN A 43 -3.64 -13.91 -8.96
CA ASN A 43 -2.91 -14.71 -7.97
C ASN A 43 -1.41 -14.38 -7.92
N GLU A 44 -0.79 -14.16 -9.08
CA GLU A 44 0.63 -13.81 -9.16
C GLU A 44 0.89 -12.40 -8.63
N TYR A 45 0.01 -11.46 -8.93
CA TYR A 45 0.05 -10.12 -8.37
C TYR A 45 -0.05 -10.16 -6.84
N ILE A 46 -1.05 -10.86 -6.29
CA ILE A 46 -1.24 -10.98 -4.84
C ILE A 46 0.00 -11.60 -4.17
N ARG A 47 0.52 -12.69 -4.73
CA ARG A 47 1.73 -13.35 -4.22
C ARG A 47 2.94 -12.41 -4.23
N THR A 48 3.15 -11.69 -5.32
CA THR A 48 4.27 -10.75 -5.45
C THR A 48 4.15 -9.60 -4.45
N VAL A 49 2.97 -9.00 -4.32
CA VAL A 49 2.76 -7.86 -3.41
C VAL A 49 2.83 -8.27 -1.94
N ARG A 50 2.42 -9.49 -1.59
CA ARG A 50 2.54 -10.00 -0.21
C ARG A 50 3.96 -10.33 0.18
N ASN A 51 4.76 -10.86 -0.74
CA ASN A 51 6.11 -11.36 -0.47
C ASN A 51 7.23 -10.34 -0.76
N LYS A 52 6.88 -9.07 -1.03
CA LYS A 52 7.89 -8.05 -1.31
C LYS A 52 8.67 -7.66 -0.05
N ASP A 53 9.97 -7.50 -0.22
CA ASP A 53 10.87 -7.06 0.86
C ASP A 53 10.83 -5.55 1.04
N THR A 54 10.72 -4.80 -0.05
CA THR A 54 10.63 -3.34 -0.07
C THR A 54 9.27 -2.88 -0.59
N LEU A 55 9.01 -1.57 -0.54
CA LEU A 55 7.72 -1.02 -1.00
C LEU A 55 7.54 -1.21 -2.51
N ALA A 56 8.64 -1.15 -3.27
CA ALA A 56 8.70 -1.37 -4.71
C ALA A 56 8.91 -2.85 -5.06
N PHE A 57 8.49 -3.24 -6.25
CA PHE A 57 8.71 -4.59 -6.77
C PHE A 57 8.87 -4.56 -8.30
N PRO A 58 9.64 -5.50 -8.88
CA PRO A 58 9.90 -5.53 -10.32
C PRO A 58 8.70 -6.11 -11.09
N VAL A 59 8.29 -5.41 -12.14
CA VAL A 59 7.29 -5.84 -13.11
C VAL A 59 7.87 -5.84 -14.53
N LYS A 60 7.39 -6.79 -15.33
CA LYS A 60 7.65 -6.87 -16.76
C LYS A 60 6.34 -6.77 -17.51
N VAL A 61 6.20 -5.80 -18.40
CA VAL A 61 5.00 -5.61 -19.21
C VAL A 61 5.41 -5.45 -20.67
N GLY A 62 5.15 -6.48 -21.48
CA GLY A 62 5.77 -6.59 -22.81
C GLY A 62 7.30 -6.63 -22.68
N ASP A 63 7.98 -5.77 -23.43
CA ASP A 63 9.44 -5.66 -23.41
C ASP A 63 9.98 -4.67 -22.36
N LYS A 64 9.10 -4.04 -21.57
CA LYS A 64 9.49 -3.03 -20.57
C LYS A 64 9.57 -3.66 -19.18
N GLU A 65 10.78 -3.64 -18.61
CA GLU A 65 11.03 -4.00 -17.20
C GLU A 65 11.18 -2.74 -16.35
N MET A 66 10.51 -2.68 -15.21
CA MET A 66 10.54 -1.52 -14.31
C MET A 66 10.19 -1.90 -12.88
N ASN A 67 10.65 -1.10 -11.92
CA ASN A 67 10.21 -1.21 -10.53
C ASN A 67 8.99 -0.30 -10.32
N VAL A 68 7.96 -0.82 -9.64
CA VAL A 68 6.72 -0.09 -9.37
C VAL A 68 6.32 -0.18 -7.91
N VAL A 69 5.54 0.80 -7.46
CA VAL A 69 4.93 0.85 -6.13
C VAL A 69 3.42 0.90 -6.28
N VAL A 70 2.70 0.16 -5.42
CA VAL A 70 1.24 0.22 -5.34
C VAL A 70 0.82 1.55 -4.72
N GLN A 71 0.10 2.37 -5.48
CA GLN A 71 -0.47 3.63 -5.01
C GLN A 71 -1.88 3.43 -4.45
N ALA A 72 -2.73 2.78 -5.23
CA ALA A 72 -4.11 2.51 -4.87
C ALA A 72 -4.56 1.16 -5.41
N TYR A 73 -5.63 0.63 -4.83
CA TYR A 73 -6.32 -0.54 -5.34
C TYR A 73 -7.82 -0.38 -5.10
N GLU A 74 -8.60 -0.95 -6.00
CA GLU A 74 -10.04 -1.09 -5.87
C GLU A 74 -10.36 -2.55 -5.62
N SER A 75 -11.21 -2.81 -4.63
CA SER A 75 -11.71 -4.14 -4.32
C SER A 75 -13.22 -4.16 -4.40
N HIS A 76 -13.78 -5.29 -4.84
CA HIS A 76 -15.21 -5.51 -4.85
C HIS A 76 -15.74 -5.54 -3.40
N PRO A 77 -16.75 -4.73 -3.03
CA PRO A 77 -17.17 -4.56 -1.63
C PRO A 77 -17.74 -5.84 -1.01
N VAL A 78 -18.41 -6.68 -1.80
CA VAL A 78 -19.00 -7.95 -1.33
C VAL A 78 -18.00 -9.11 -1.31
N THR A 79 -17.26 -9.31 -2.40
CA THR A 79 -16.40 -10.50 -2.57
C THR A 79 -14.94 -10.27 -2.15
N GLY A 80 -14.54 -9.01 -1.93
CA GLY A 80 -13.16 -8.63 -1.62
C GLY A 80 -12.17 -8.77 -2.78
N LYS A 81 -12.61 -9.23 -3.97
CA LYS A 81 -11.74 -9.43 -5.13
C LYS A 81 -11.15 -8.12 -5.63
N LEU A 82 -9.88 -8.14 -6.04
CA LEU A 82 -9.23 -6.96 -6.61
C LEU A 82 -9.80 -6.68 -8.01
N LEU A 83 -10.24 -5.45 -8.24
CA LEU A 83 -10.85 -5.02 -9.50
C LEU A 83 -9.90 -4.22 -10.38
N HIS A 84 -9.09 -3.39 -9.74
CA HIS A 84 -8.15 -2.48 -10.37
C HIS A 84 -7.01 -2.15 -9.41
N VAL A 85 -5.81 -1.94 -9.94
CA VAL A 85 -4.66 -1.45 -9.18
C VAL A 85 -3.93 -0.34 -9.92
N ASP A 86 -3.55 0.69 -9.16
CA ASP A 86 -2.71 1.78 -9.64
C ASP A 86 -1.28 1.55 -9.19
N LEU A 87 -0.39 1.48 -10.17
CA LEU A 87 1.03 1.26 -9.99
C LEU A 87 1.78 2.51 -10.47
N MET A 88 2.69 3.00 -9.63
CA MET A 88 3.55 4.12 -9.98
C MET A 88 4.99 3.62 -10.16
N VAL A 89 5.64 4.02 -11.24
CA VAL A 89 7.05 3.70 -11.50
C VAL A 89 7.92 4.33 -10.42
N ALA A 90 8.73 3.50 -9.76
CA ALA A 90 9.71 3.89 -8.77
C ALA A 90 10.94 4.47 -9.46
N GLN A 91 11.00 5.80 -9.55
CA GLN A 91 12.14 6.51 -10.12
C GLN A 91 13.11 6.93 -9.00
N PRO A 92 14.39 6.55 -9.05
CA PRO A 92 15.41 6.99 -8.09
C PRO A 92 15.49 8.52 -8.01
N GLY A 93 15.72 9.04 -6.81
CA GLY A 93 15.82 10.49 -6.57
C GLY A 93 14.52 11.32 -6.69
N VAL A 94 13.42 10.75 -7.18
CA VAL A 94 12.14 11.48 -7.34
C VAL A 94 11.36 11.49 -6.03
N VAL A 95 11.14 12.68 -5.48
CA VAL A 95 10.27 12.88 -4.31
C VAL A 95 8.81 12.85 -4.75
N THR A 96 8.03 11.94 -4.18
CA THR A 96 6.59 11.80 -4.46
C THR A 96 5.86 11.23 -3.23
N HIS A 97 4.54 11.12 -3.33
CA HIS A 97 3.71 10.57 -2.28
C HIS A 97 3.67 9.05 -2.37
N TYR A 98 3.77 8.39 -1.22
CA TYR A 98 3.67 6.95 -1.08
C TYR A 98 2.74 6.60 0.07
N MET A 99 2.04 5.47 -0.07
CA MET A 99 1.22 4.91 1.00
C MET A 99 2.03 3.82 1.71
N VAL A 100 2.55 4.09 2.90
CA VAL A 100 3.37 3.14 3.68
C VAL A 100 2.48 2.44 4.71
N PRO A 101 2.53 1.10 4.83
CA PRO A 101 1.72 0.39 5.81
C PRO A 101 2.18 0.70 7.24
N VAL A 102 1.23 0.68 8.18
CA VAL A 102 1.49 0.82 9.61
C VAL A 102 1.46 -0.56 10.26
N ALA A 103 2.43 -0.83 11.11
CA ALA A 103 2.48 -2.02 11.95
C ALA A 103 2.56 -1.61 13.43
N ALA A 104 1.83 -2.34 14.28
CA ALA A 104 2.00 -2.23 15.73
C ALA A 104 3.07 -3.23 16.17
N GLU A 105 3.96 -2.82 17.05
CA GLU A 105 4.97 -3.66 17.69
C GLU A 105 4.79 -3.61 19.22
N GLY A 106 5.03 -4.75 19.87
CA GLY A 106 4.81 -4.92 21.31
C GLY A 106 3.41 -5.41 21.69
N GLU A 107 3.27 -5.79 22.96
CA GLU A 107 1.98 -6.16 23.57
C GLU A 107 1.53 -5.04 24.50
N ALA A 108 0.46 -4.35 24.10
CA ALA A 108 -0.09 -3.28 24.91
C ALA A 108 -0.68 -3.77 26.23
N ILE A 109 -0.45 -3.01 27.31
CA ILE A 109 -1.07 -3.25 28.64
C ILE A 109 -2.59 -3.40 28.51
N GLY A 110 -3.21 -2.57 27.68
CA GLY A 110 -4.65 -2.57 27.45
C GLY A 110 -5.21 -3.91 26.96
N LEU A 111 -4.42 -4.78 26.32
CA LEU A 111 -4.88 -6.12 25.93
C LEU A 111 -5.27 -6.97 27.15
N LYS A 112 -4.54 -6.87 28.27
CA LYS A 112 -4.88 -7.56 29.53
C LYS A 112 -6.16 -7.00 30.15
N ASN A 113 -6.45 -5.72 29.90
CA ASN A 113 -7.62 -5.01 30.39
C ASN A 113 -8.85 -5.14 29.47
N LYS A 114 -8.95 -6.23 28.69
CA LYS A 114 -10.00 -6.44 27.67
C LYS A 114 -10.02 -5.35 26.60
N GLY A 115 -8.86 -4.83 26.22
CA GLY A 115 -8.67 -3.92 25.09
C GLY A 115 -8.33 -4.67 23.80
N LEU A 116 -8.56 -4.00 22.68
CA LEU A 116 -8.16 -4.45 21.34
C LEU A 116 -7.38 -3.34 20.66
N VAL A 117 -6.26 -3.70 20.04
CA VAL A 117 -5.50 -2.79 19.16
C VAL A 117 -6.29 -2.55 17.89
N ASN A 118 -6.69 -1.31 17.67
CA ASN A 118 -7.41 -0.86 16.48
C ASN A 118 -6.54 0.11 15.66
N ILE A 119 -6.11 -0.35 14.49
CA ILE A 119 -5.37 0.48 13.52
C ILE A 119 -6.38 1.29 12.69
N ASN A 120 -6.58 2.56 13.07
CA ASN A 120 -7.48 3.49 12.38
C ASN A 120 -7.01 3.77 10.95
N LYS A 121 -5.69 3.98 10.78
CA LYS A 121 -5.05 4.17 9.47
C LYS A 121 -4.06 3.05 9.20
N ARG A 122 -4.46 2.07 8.39
CA ARG A 122 -3.59 0.96 7.97
C ARG A 122 -2.41 1.40 7.11
N ARG A 123 -2.52 2.54 6.46
CA ARG A 123 -1.47 3.13 5.62
C ARG A 123 -1.42 4.63 5.85
N LEU A 124 -0.21 5.17 5.97
CA LEU A 124 0.03 6.61 6.07
C LEU A 124 0.54 7.14 4.74
N ARG A 125 0.06 8.32 4.37
CA ARG A 125 0.55 9.04 3.20
C ARG A 125 1.78 9.83 3.60
N VAL A 126 2.90 9.50 2.98
CA VAL A 126 4.19 10.14 3.22
C VAL A 126 4.77 10.68 1.93
N LYS A 127 5.54 11.76 2.03
CA LYS A 127 6.32 12.33 0.94
C LYS A 127 7.79 12.02 1.19
N ALA A 128 8.39 11.25 0.30
CA ALA A 128 9.78 10.79 0.42
C ALA A 128 10.33 10.40 -0.97
N LYS A 129 11.63 10.06 -1.04
CA LYS A 129 12.18 9.31 -2.18
C LYS A 129 11.96 7.82 -1.94
N ILE A 130 12.02 7.03 -3.01
CA ILE A 130 11.88 5.57 -2.89
C ILE A 130 12.98 4.92 -2.03
N GLU A 131 14.17 5.51 -2.03
CA GLU A 131 15.35 5.03 -1.28
C GLU A 131 15.19 5.18 0.25
N ASP A 132 14.42 6.18 0.69
CA ASP A 132 14.25 6.51 2.11
C ASP A 132 13.04 5.78 2.72
N LEU A 133 12.26 5.03 1.94
CA LEU A 133 11.00 4.45 2.39
C LEU A 133 11.18 3.13 3.14
N PRO A 134 10.72 3.02 4.39
CA PRO A 134 10.72 1.77 5.13
C PRO A 134 9.65 0.82 4.59
N LYS A 135 9.81 -0.47 4.92
CA LYS A 135 8.81 -1.50 4.60
C LYS A 135 7.47 -1.23 5.28
N ALA A 136 7.50 -0.78 6.53
CA ALA A 136 6.36 -0.38 7.33
C ALA A 136 6.77 0.68 8.35
N ILE A 137 5.84 1.53 8.75
CA ILE A 137 5.99 2.43 9.90
C ILE A 137 5.59 1.64 11.13
N VAL A 138 6.56 1.35 11.97
CA VAL A 138 6.37 0.56 13.19
C VAL A 138 6.07 1.51 14.34
N ILE A 139 4.99 1.21 15.07
CA ILE A 139 4.54 1.99 16.23
C ILE A 139 4.54 1.06 17.44
N ASP A 140 5.33 1.42 18.44
CA ASP A 140 5.34 0.72 19.73
C ASP A 140 4.02 1.00 20.48
N VAL A 141 3.37 -0.08 20.92
CA VAL A 141 2.12 -0.03 21.67
C VAL A 141 2.25 -0.56 23.10
N THR A 142 3.46 -0.94 23.53
CA THR A 142 3.69 -1.66 24.79
C THR A 142 3.11 -0.92 26.01
N ASP A 143 3.33 0.39 26.11
CA ASP A 143 2.89 1.20 27.25
C ASP A 143 1.45 1.73 27.13
N MET A 144 0.71 1.36 26.09
CA MET A 144 -0.65 1.87 25.86
C MET A 144 -1.71 1.06 26.63
N ASP A 145 -2.70 1.74 27.21
CA ASP A 145 -3.87 1.16 27.87
C ASP A 145 -5.18 1.50 27.14
N VAL A 146 -6.30 0.95 27.60
CA VAL A 146 -7.63 1.15 27.01
C VAL A 146 -8.01 2.63 27.02
N GLY A 147 -8.31 3.17 25.84
CA GLY A 147 -8.63 4.59 25.64
C GLY A 147 -7.47 5.39 25.03
N ASP A 148 -6.25 4.86 25.06
CA ASP A 148 -5.09 5.54 24.48
C ASP A 148 -5.11 5.48 22.96
N ALA A 149 -4.58 6.55 22.35
CA ALA A 149 -4.39 6.66 20.91
C ALA A 149 -3.04 7.26 20.60
N LYS A 150 -2.41 6.75 19.54
CA LYS A 150 -1.18 7.30 18.98
C LYS A 150 -1.52 8.15 17.76
N LEU A 151 -1.20 9.43 17.84
CA LEU A 151 -1.41 10.41 16.78
C LEU A 151 -0.16 10.47 15.89
N ILE A 152 -0.28 11.11 14.72
CA ILE A 152 0.86 11.29 13.80
C ILE A 152 2.03 12.01 14.47
N ARG A 153 1.75 13.04 15.26
CA ARG A 153 2.80 13.77 16.02
C ARG A 153 3.55 12.93 17.04
N ASP A 154 2.99 11.78 17.45
CA ASP A 154 3.60 10.91 18.45
C ASP A 154 4.47 9.82 17.80
N ILE A 155 4.49 9.75 16.46
CA ILE A 155 5.36 8.86 15.69
C ILE A 155 6.74 9.50 15.63
N ALA A 156 7.80 8.70 15.85
CA ALA A 156 9.17 9.17 15.72
C ALA A 156 9.41 9.73 14.30
N ASP A 157 10.13 10.85 14.22
CA ASP A 157 10.58 11.38 12.95
C ASP A 157 11.49 10.37 12.26
N ILE A 158 11.18 10.07 10.99
CA ILE A 158 11.97 9.16 10.16
C ILE A 158 12.70 10.02 9.14
N ASP A 159 14.03 9.90 9.10
CA ASP A 159 14.87 10.66 8.17
C ASP A 159 14.40 10.49 6.72
N GLY A 160 14.26 11.62 6.00
CA GLY A 160 13.86 11.64 4.60
C GLY A 160 12.35 11.47 4.35
N ILE A 161 11.53 11.35 5.40
CA ILE A 161 10.08 11.13 5.30
C ILE A 161 9.31 12.31 5.89
N THR A 162 8.37 12.84 5.14
CA THR A 162 7.42 13.84 5.64
C THR A 162 6.00 13.29 5.62
N PHE A 163 5.35 13.23 6.78
CA PHE A 163 3.93 12.90 6.87
C PHE A 163 3.09 14.01 6.22
N THR A 164 2.15 13.64 5.35
CA THR A 164 1.29 14.62 4.66
C THR A 164 -0.03 14.87 5.38
N ASP A 165 -0.43 13.92 6.23
CA ASP A 165 -1.62 14.03 7.06
C ASP A 165 -1.36 14.93 8.27
N ALA A 166 -2.43 15.52 8.83
CA ALA A 166 -2.30 16.42 9.97
C ALA A 166 -1.89 15.67 11.26
N ASP A 167 -1.02 16.31 12.05
CA ASP A 167 -0.45 15.86 13.33
C ASP A 167 -1.44 15.25 14.33
N ARG A 168 -2.67 15.78 14.35
CA ARG A 168 -3.76 15.37 15.26
C ARG A 168 -4.51 14.10 14.84
N VAL A 169 -4.19 13.52 13.68
CA VAL A 169 -4.89 12.34 13.18
C VAL A 169 -4.44 11.11 13.98
N ALA A 170 -5.40 10.36 14.50
CA ALA A 170 -5.12 9.09 15.17
C ALA A 170 -4.75 8.00 14.16
N VAL A 171 -3.62 7.35 14.39
CA VAL A 171 -3.11 6.27 13.54
C VAL A 171 -3.54 4.91 14.08
N LEU A 172 -3.37 4.73 15.38
CA LEU A 172 -3.75 3.53 16.12
C LEU A 172 -4.32 3.92 17.49
N SER A 173 -5.20 3.08 18.02
CA SER A 173 -5.82 3.27 19.33
C SER A 173 -6.12 1.94 19.98
N ILE A 174 -6.19 1.90 21.31
CA ILE A 174 -6.68 0.75 22.06
C ILE A 174 -8.11 1.01 22.46
N ILE A 175 -9.02 0.22 21.89
CA ILE A 175 -10.45 0.32 22.17
C ILE A 175 -10.86 -0.80 23.13
N LYS A 176 -11.89 -0.55 23.94
CA LYS A 176 -12.48 -1.59 24.78
C LYS A 176 -13.08 -2.68 23.88
N ALA A 177 -12.71 -3.94 24.11
CA ALA A 177 -13.35 -5.07 23.48
C ALA A 177 -14.82 -5.12 23.94
N LYS A 178 -15.72 -5.19 22.96
CA LYS A 178 -17.16 -5.26 23.20
C LYS A 178 -17.57 -6.67 23.61
#